data_AF-A0A970XZH0-F1
#
_entry.id   AF-A0A970XZH0-F1
#
_cell.length_a   1.000
_cell.length_b   1.000
_cell.length_c   1.000
_cell.angle_alpha   90.00
_cell.angle_beta   90.00
_cell.angle_gamma   90.00
#
_symmetry.space_group_name_H-M   'P 1'
#
loop_
_entity.id
_entity.type
_entity.pdbx_description
1 polymer ?
#
loop_
_entity_poly.entity_id
_entity_poly.type
_entity_poly.pdbx_seq_one_letter_code
_entity_poly.pdbx_strand_id
1 'polypeptide(L)'
;MINNPIKFGTDGWRGIIAEDFTFDNVRICAQAFALYLHKSELARQGIVIGYDTRFSSKEFASAAAEIIAANGIKVYLCSKAEPTPVVSYGVVAKQAGGAIVITASHNPGKWNGFKIKSEEGASAPTEVISEIELNVQTVIDSGKIKRLTLTEAIDKGLVEYIDLYPVYQAQIARLVDLDGMKNRKLKIAVDSMFGAGAGYFKALLKDSAFEIVEIKDQPNPAFPGIKQPEPIANNLSDLSKLIKNSEADAGLATDGDADRIGIMDENGNFLTQLQVYALLALYLLEVRKERGAIIKTITTTAMLDKLGEIY
;
A
#
# COMPACT_ATOMS: atom_id res chain seq x y z
N MET A 1 22.61 -18.62 15.18
CA MET A 1 21.17 -18.90 15.28
C MET A 1 20.44 -17.60 15.02
N ILE A 2 19.48 -17.59 14.08
CA ILE A 2 18.61 -16.43 13.87
C ILE A 2 17.76 -16.31 15.14
N ASN A 3 17.98 -15.27 15.92
CA ASN A 3 17.39 -15.12 17.25
C ASN A 3 15.97 -14.53 17.23
N ASN A 4 15.36 -14.36 16.04
CA ASN A 4 13.97 -13.91 15.91
C ASN A 4 13.26 -14.65 14.76
N PRO A 5 12.20 -15.43 15.04
CA PRO A 5 11.48 -16.15 13.99
C PRO A 5 10.73 -15.19 13.08
N ILE A 6 10.87 -15.37 11.77
CA ILE A 6 10.04 -14.70 10.76
C ILE A 6 8.62 -15.23 10.94
N LYS A 7 7.71 -14.36 11.37
CA LYS A 7 6.30 -14.66 11.58
C LYS A 7 5.44 -13.65 10.86
N PHE A 8 4.60 -14.14 9.97
CA PHE A 8 3.66 -13.35 9.22
C PHE A 8 2.42 -13.09 10.08
N GLY A 9 2.07 -11.81 10.23
CA GLY A 9 0.79 -11.40 10.77
C GLY A 9 -0.30 -11.43 9.70
N THR A 10 -1.43 -10.81 10.01
CA THR A 10 -2.58 -10.70 9.09
C THR A 10 -2.27 -9.95 7.79
N ASP A 11 -1.25 -9.10 7.78
CA ASP A 11 -0.86 -8.31 6.61
C ASP A 11 0.68 -8.23 6.50
N GLY A 12 1.31 -9.41 6.41
CA GLY A 12 2.75 -9.54 6.20
C GLY A 12 3.57 -9.73 7.48
N TRP A 13 4.87 -9.94 7.28
CA TRP A 13 5.86 -9.93 8.36
C TRP A 13 6.39 -8.50 8.56
N ARG A 14 6.55 -8.06 9.81
CA ARG A 14 7.12 -6.75 10.16
C ARG A 14 8.27 -6.93 11.15
N GLY A 15 9.31 -6.12 11.01
CA GLY A 15 10.49 -6.17 11.87
C GLY A 15 11.22 -4.84 11.97
N ILE A 16 12.08 -4.69 12.99
CA ILE A 16 12.94 -3.52 13.12
C ILE A 16 14.10 -3.66 12.12
N ILE A 17 14.37 -2.61 11.35
CA ILE A 17 15.43 -2.60 10.33
C ILE A 17 16.78 -2.89 11.00
N ALA A 18 17.58 -3.74 10.35
CA ALA A 18 18.90 -4.22 10.80
C ALA A 18 18.92 -5.11 12.05
N GLU A 19 17.87 -5.13 12.87
CA GLU A 19 17.70 -6.11 13.95
C GLU A 19 16.99 -7.37 13.43
N ASP A 20 15.77 -7.20 12.94
CA ASP A 20 14.90 -8.29 12.45
C ASP A 20 14.76 -8.24 10.93
N PHE A 21 14.54 -7.04 10.40
CA PHE A 21 14.31 -6.80 8.98
C PHE A 21 15.65 -6.56 8.28
N THR A 22 16.28 -7.67 7.89
CA THR A 22 17.60 -7.71 7.25
C THR A 22 17.47 -8.17 5.79
N PHE A 23 18.50 -7.90 4.98
CA PHE A 23 18.54 -8.39 3.60
C PHE A 23 18.42 -9.91 3.52
N ASP A 24 19.04 -10.64 4.44
CA ASP A 24 18.99 -12.10 4.44
C ASP A 24 17.59 -12.62 4.77
N ASN A 25 16.91 -12.02 5.75
CA ASN A 25 15.54 -12.39 6.07
C ASN A 25 14.55 -12.05 4.93
N VAL A 26 14.74 -10.92 4.25
CA VAL A 26 13.96 -10.59 3.03
C VAL A 26 14.19 -11.62 1.92
N ARG A 27 15.45 -12.07 1.71
CA ARG A 27 15.77 -13.10 0.72
C ARG A 27 15.17 -14.45 1.08
N ILE A 28 15.16 -14.82 2.37
CA ILE A 28 14.48 -16.02 2.87
C ILE A 28 12.98 -15.95 2.56
N CYS A 29 12.32 -14.84 2.89
CA CYS A 29 10.89 -14.63 2.59
C CYS A 29 10.60 -14.72 1.09
N ALA A 30 11.43 -14.08 0.26
CA ALA A 30 11.30 -14.12 -1.20
C ALA A 30 11.51 -15.54 -1.76
N GLN A 31 12.48 -16.30 -1.23
CA GLN A 31 12.71 -17.69 -1.64
C GLN A 31 11.53 -18.57 -1.25
N ALA A 32 10.97 -18.38 -0.04
CA ALA A 32 9.81 -19.12 0.43
C ALA A 32 8.55 -18.83 -0.41
N PHE A 33 8.34 -17.56 -0.79
CA PHE A 33 7.27 -17.18 -1.69
C PHE A 33 7.47 -17.75 -3.11
N ALA A 34 8.71 -17.77 -3.62
CA ALA A 34 9.01 -18.43 -4.90
C ALA A 34 8.64 -19.92 -4.91
N LEU A 35 8.88 -20.64 -3.81
CA LEU A 35 8.49 -22.04 -3.67
C LEU A 35 6.98 -22.21 -3.71
N TYR A 36 6.23 -21.34 -3.02
CA TYR A 36 4.77 -21.31 -3.09
C TYR A 36 4.28 -21.06 -4.51
N LEU A 37 4.81 -20.04 -5.20
CA LEU A 37 4.39 -19.70 -6.57
C LEU A 37 4.60 -20.85 -7.56
N HIS A 38 5.68 -21.62 -7.42
CA HIS A 38 5.91 -22.82 -8.24
C HIS A 38 4.92 -23.93 -7.91
N LYS A 39 4.67 -24.19 -6.63
CA LYS A 39 3.75 -25.25 -6.18
C LYS A 39 2.30 -24.94 -6.57
N SER A 40 1.89 -23.67 -6.53
CA SER A 40 0.55 -23.20 -6.90
C SER A 40 0.40 -22.93 -8.41
N GLU A 41 1.41 -23.26 -9.22
CA GLU A 41 1.43 -23.03 -10.68
C GLU A 41 1.30 -21.55 -11.11
N LEU A 42 1.49 -20.61 -10.19
CA LEU A 42 1.42 -19.16 -10.41
C LEU A 42 2.74 -18.57 -10.94
N ALA A 43 3.85 -19.31 -10.84
CA ALA A 43 5.18 -18.85 -11.25
C ALA A 43 5.26 -18.31 -12.69
N ARG A 44 4.45 -18.88 -13.62
CA ARG A 44 4.42 -18.45 -15.04
C ARG A 44 3.81 -17.06 -15.24
N GLN A 45 3.01 -16.58 -14.30
CA GLN A 45 2.34 -15.29 -14.37
C GLN A 45 3.26 -14.14 -13.94
N GLY A 46 4.40 -14.46 -13.31
CA GLY A 46 5.27 -13.47 -12.68
C GLY A 46 4.63 -12.82 -11.45
N ILE A 47 5.32 -11.85 -10.85
CA ILE A 47 4.79 -11.07 -9.72
C ILE A 47 5.11 -9.58 -9.86
N VAL A 48 4.34 -8.75 -9.16
CA VAL A 48 4.65 -7.33 -8.98
C VAL A 48 5.43 -7.15 -7.67
N ILE A 49 6.43 -6.26 -7.66
CA ILE A 49 7.12 -5.88 -6.42
C ILE A 49 7.07 -4.36 -6.29
N GLY A 50 6.55 -3.87 -5.17
CA GLY A 50 6.51 -2.44 -4.83
C GLY A 50 7.02 -2.18 -3.42
N TYR A 51 7.15 -0.91 -3.07
CA TYR A 51 7.74 -0.49 -1.81
C TYR A 51 7.33 0.92 -1.41
N ASP A 52 7.40 1.24 -0.12
CA ASP A 52 7.14 2.58 0.41
C ASP A 52 8.42 3.42 0.61
N THR A 53 8.30 4.56 1.27
CA THR A 53 9.38 5.54 1.44
C THR A 53 10.32 5.26 2.61
N ARG A 54 10.18 4.13 3.32
CA ARG A 54 11.01 3.79 4.48
C ARG A 54 12.46 3.54 4.10
N PHE A 55 13.31 3.56 5.12
CA PHE A 55 14.74 3.31 4.95
C PHE A 55 14.99 1.95 4.30
N SER A 56 15.80 1.97 3.23
CA SER A 56 16.16 0.81 2.41
C SER A 56 15.01 0.04 1.75
N SER A 57 13.77 0.57 1.73
CA SER A 57 12.62 -0.12 1.12
C SER A 57 12.85 -0.48 -0.35
N LYS A 58 13.49 0.40 -1.12
CA LYS A 58 13.89 0.15 -2.52
C LYS A 58 14.92 -0.97 -2.64
N GLU A 59 15.92 -0.97 -1.77
CA GLU A 59 17.00 -1.96 -1.77
C GLU A 59 16.49 -3.34 -1.31
N PHE A 60 15.56 -3.39 -0.35
CA PHE A 60 14.89 -4.62 0.05
C PHE A 60 13.99 -5.17 -1.05
N ALA A 61 13.24 -4.31 -1.76
CA ALA A 61 12.45 -4.72 -2.92
C ALA A 61 13.34 -5.29 -4.04
N SER A 62 14.50 -4.67 -4.27
CA SER A 62 15.50 -5.17 -5.20
C SER A 62 16.06 -6.52 -4.76
N ALA A 63 16.38 -6.70 -3.48
CA ALA A 63 16.84 -7.98 -2.93
C ALA A 63 15.78 -9.08 -3.05
N ALA A 64 14.48 -8.77 -2.89
CA ALA A 64 13.41 -9.72 -3.16
C ALA A 64 13.34 -10.08 -4.65
N ALA A 65 13.44 -9.09 -5.55
CA ALA A 65 13.44 -9.29 -6.99
C ALA A 65 14.58 -10.21 -7.46
N GLU A 66 15.79 -10.04 -6.91
CA GLU A 66 16.96 -10.90 -7.18
C GLU A 66 16.65 -12.39 -6.93
N ILE A 67 15.98 -12.70 -5.83
CA ILE A 67 15.65 -14.08 -5.45
C ILE A 67 14.53 -14.64 -6.31
N ILE A 68 13.47 -13.88 -6.52
CA ILE A 68 12.32 -14.32 -7.33
C ILE A 68 12.78 -14.59 -8.77
N ALA A 69 13.57 -13.68 -9.36
CA ALA A 69 14.15 -13.85 -10.68
C ALA A 69 15.11 -15.05 -10.76
N ALA A 70 15.95 -15.28 -9.75
CA ALA A 70 16.82 -16.46 -9.70
C ALA A 70 16.04 -17.80 -9.64
N ASN A 71 14.77 -17.76 -9.26
CA ASN A 71 13.85 -18.90 -9.31
C ASN A 71 13.11 -19.01 -10.66
N GLY A 72 13.47 -18.20 -11.66
CA GLY A 72 12.90 -18.24 -13.01
C GLY A 72 11.54 -17.56 -13.14
N ILE A 73 11.16 -16.71 -12.18
CA ILE A 73 9.86 -16.03 -12.14
C ILE A 73 10.05 -14.59 -12.61
N LYS A 74 9.21 -14.13 -13.55
CA LYS A 74 9.22 -12.74 -14.04
C LYS A 74 8.82 -11.79 -12.90
N VAL A 75 9.52 -10.66 -12.79
CA VAL A 75 9.26 -9.62 -11.80
C VAL A 75 8.98 -8.31 -12.52
N TYR A 76 7.85 -7.69 -12.18
CA TYR A 76 7.56 -6.30 -12.49
C TYR A 76 7.86 -5.44 -11.26
N LEU A 77 9.03 -4.82 -11.24
CA LEU A 77 9.53 -4.03 -10.11
C LEU A 77 9.11 -2.56 -10.27
N CYS A 78 8.44 -1.98 -9.29
CA CYS A 78 8.08 -0.57 -9.32
C CYS A 78 9.35 0.30 -9.38
N SER A 79 9.35 1.27 -10.30
CA SER A 79 10.50 2.17 -10.54
C SER A 79 10.67 3.26 -9.48
N LYS A 80 9.61 3.51 -8.70
CA LYS A 80 9.52 4.49 -7.61
C LYS A 80 8.74 3.88 -6.44
N ALA A 81 8.71 4.57 -5.31
CA ALA A 81 7.82 4.19 -4.20
C ALA A 81 6.37 4.31 -4.66
N GLU A 82 5.55 3.31 -4.36
CA GLU A 82 4.16 3.24 -4.81
C GLU A 82 3.24 2.86 -3.65
N PRO A 83 2.03 3.45 -3.57
CA PRO A 83 1.01 3.03 -2.62
C PRO A 83 0.72 1.52 -2.72
N THR A 84 0.48 0.87 -1.59
CA THR A 84 -0.02 -0.51 -1.54
C THR A 84 -1.21 -0.76 -2.47
N PRO A 85 -2.26 0.09 -2.55
CA PRO A 85 -3.37 -0.14 -3.49
C PRO A 85 -2.96 -0.08 -4.97
N VAL A 86 -1.92 0.69 -5.31
CA VAL A 86 -1.39 0.77 -6.68
C VAL A 86 -0.67 -0.53 -7.04
N VAL A 87 0.16 -1.05 -6.13
CA VAL A 87 0.85 -2.33 -6.29
C VAL A 87 -0.15 -3.49 -6.38
N SER A 88 -1.17 -3.50 -5.51
CA SER A 88 -2.28 -4.46 -5.53
C SER A 88 -3.02 -4.45 -6.87
N TYR A 89 -3.37 -3.27 -7.40
CA TYR A 89 -4.01 -3.18 -8.71
C TYR A 89 -3.06 -3.61 -9.85
N GLY A 90 -1.76 -3.37 -9.68
CA GLY A 90 -0.72 -3.86 -10.60
C GLY A 90 -0.80 -5.37 -10.83
N VAL A 91 -1.15 -6.15 -9.80
CA VAL A 91 -1.37 -7.61 -9.95
C VAL A 91 -2.47 -7.89 -10.95
N VAL A 92 -3.63 -7.26 -10.78
CA VAL A 92 -4.79 -7.41 -11.67
C VAL A 92 -4.46 -6.94 -13.09
N ALA A 93 -3.84 -5.76 -13.22
CA ALA A 93 -3.50 -5.16 -14.50
C ALA A 93 -2.46 -5.97 -15.29
N LYS A 94 -1.54 -6.66 -14.61
CA LYS A 94 -0.51 -7.51 -15.22
C LYS A 94 -0.90 -8.99 -15.29
N GLN A 95 -2.05 -9.37 -14.73
CA GLN A 95 -2.44 -10.77 -14.53
C GLN A 95 -1.33 -11.57 -13.85
N ALA A 96 -0.71 -10.97 -12.83
CA ALA A 96 0.41 -11.55 -12.12
C ALA A 96 -0.07 -12.55 -11.05
N GLY A 97 0.77 -13.51 -10.70
CA GLY A 97 0.48 -14.53 -9.68
C GLY A 97 0.57 -14.03 -8.23
N GLY A 98 0.64 -12.71 -8.04
CA GLY A 98 0.73 -12.07 -6.73
C GLY A 98 1.67 -10.86 -6.70
N ALA A 99 1.90 -10.33 -5.50
CA ALA A 99 2.87 -9.27 -5.28
C ALA A 99 3.60 -9.35 -3.94
N ILE A 100 4.77 -8.72 -3.91
CA ILE A 100 5.47 -8.35 -2.67
C ILE A 100 5.34 -6.84 -2.50
N VAL A 101 4.95 -6.38 -1.31
CA VAL A 101 4.99 -4.95 -0.96
C VAL A 101 5.92 -4.77 0.24
N ILE A 102 7.01 -4.02 0.05
CA ILE A 102 7.96 -3.71 1.11
C ILE A 102 7.49 -2.46 1.86
N THR A 103 6.85 -2.68 3.01
CA THR A 103 6.32 -1.61 3.85
C THR A 103 5.90 -2.14 5.23
N ALA A 104 6.02 -1.30 6.26
CA ALA A 104 5.40 -1.51 7.56
C ALA A 104 4.17 -0.60 7.80
N SER A 105 3.54 -0.09 6.74
CA SER A 105 2.33 0.74 6.76
C SER A 105 2.46 1.95 7.70
N HIS A 106 1.78 1.92 8.83
CA HIS A 106 1.71 2.99 9.82
C HIS A 106 2.73 2.86 10.95
N ASN A 107 3.59 1.82 10.97
CA ASN A 107 4.61 1.65 12.03
C ASN A 107 5.64 2.79 12.01
N PRO A 108 6.34 3.09 13.12
CA PRO A 108 7.45 4.07 13.12
C PRO A 108 8.52 3.78 12.05
N GLY A 109 9.25 4.81 11.59
CA GLY A 109 10.20 4.70 10.46
C GLY A 109 11.33 3.67 10.60
N LYS A 110 11.66 3.26 11.83
CA LYS A 110 12.63 2.20 12.12
C LYS A 110 12.16 0.78 11.76
N TRP A 111 10.86 0.61 11.47
CA TRP A 111 10.28 -0.66 11.06
C TRP A 111 10.20 -0.75 9.54
N ASN A 112 10.32 -1.96 9.01
CA ASN A 112 9.92 -2.28 7.65
C ASN A 112 9.16 -3.62 7.64
N GLY A 113 8.60 -4.00 6.51
CA GLY A 113 7.76 -5.18 6.41
C GLY A 113 7.74 -5.80 5.02
N PHE A 114 7.30 -7.04 4.96
CA PHE A 114 7.18 -7.85 3.77
C PHE A 114 5.72 -8.33 3.69
N LYS A 115 4.90 -7.63 2.90
CA LYS A 115 3.51 -8.00 2.64
C LYS A 115 3.45 -8.86 1.38
N ILE A 116 2.52 -9.83 1.37
CA ILE A 116 2.23 -10.65 0.20
C ILE A 116 0.79 -10.38 -0.23
N LYS A 117 0.61 -10.13 -1.54
CA LYS A 117 -0.70 -10.06 -2.19
C LYS A 117 -0.92 -11.29 -3.05
N SER A 118 -2.15 -11.81 -3.04
CA SER A 118 -2.58 -12.91 -3.90
C SER A 118 -2.70 -12.46 -5.36
N GLU A 119 -2.97 -13.40 -6.25
CA GLU A 119 -3.27 -13.22 -7.67
C GLU A 119 -4.48 -12.31 -7.94
N GLU A 120 -5.40 -12.14 -6.98
CA GLU A 120 -6.48 -11.14 -7.04
C GLU A 120 -6.03 -9.74 -6.61
N GLY A 121 -4.77 -9.56 -6.19
CA GLY A 121 -4.26 -8.33 -5.62
C GLY A 121 -4.72 -8.04 -4.18
N ALA A 122 -5.47 -8.96 -3.57
CA ALA A 122 -5.89 -8.90 -2.16
C ALA A 122 -4.74 -9.31 -1.23
N SER A 123 -4.86 -9.04 0.08
CA SER A 123 -3.93 -9.63 1.05
C SER A 123 -4.07 -11.16 1.04
N ALA A 124 -2.94 -11.86 1.06
CA ALA A 124 -2.94 -13.31 0.97
C ALA A 124 -3.76 -13.97 2.10
N PRO A 125 -4.59 -14.98 1.80
CA PRO A 125 -5.35 -15.72 2.81
C PRO A 125 -4.45 -16.37 3.87
N THR A 126 -5.01 -16.62 5.05
CA THR A 126 -4.28 -17.22 6.18
C THR A 126 -3.64 -18.56 5.81
N GLU A 127 -4.30 -19.35 4.97
CA GLU A 127 -3.83 -20.65 4.49
C GLU A 127 -2.56 -20.49 3.63
N VAL A 128 -2.56 -19.49 2.74
CA VAL A 128 -1.41 -19.15 1.89
C VAL A 128 -0.24 -18.65 2.75
N ILE A 129 -0.52 -17.77 3.70
CA ILE A 129 0.49 -17.26 4.63
C ILE A 129 1.11 -18.40 5.45
N SER A 130 0.29 -19.31 5.98
CA SER A 130 0.76 -20.46 6.76
C SER A 130 1.66 -21.37 5.94
N GLU A 131 1.33 -21.59 4.67
CA GLU A 131 2.18 -22.36 3.76
C GLU A 131 3.52 -21.66 3.48
N ILE A 132 3.51 -20.34 3.30
CA ILE A 132 4.73 -19.56 3.09
C ILE A 132 5.61 -19.57 4.35
N GLU A 133 5.03 -19.51 5.55
CA GLU A 133 5.76 -19.67 6.81
C GLU A 133 6.47 -21.04 6.91
N LEU A 134 5.80 -22.13 6.50
CA LEU A 134 6.43 -23.45 6.44
C LEU A 134 7.58 -23.49 5.43
N ASN A 135 7.42 -22.83 4.29
CA ASN A 135 8.49 -22.68 3.30
C ASN A 135 9.66 -21.85 3.84
N VAL A 136 9.41 -20.82 4.66
CA VAL A 136 10.45 -20.04 5.33
C VAL A 136 11.30 -20.94 6.23
N GLN A 137 10.67 -21.76 7.06
CA GLN A 137 11.40 -22.70 7.91
C GLN A 137 12.23 -23.69 7.07
N THR A 138 11.65 -24.20 5.99
CA THR A 138 12.35 -25.11 5.05
C THR A 138 13.58 -24.44 4.41
N VAL A 139 13.49 -23.16 4.05
CA VAL A 139 14.62 -22.39 3.49
C VAL A 139 15.69 -22.17 4.55
N ILE A 140 15.31 -21.85 5.79
CA ILE A 140 16.25 -21.69 6.92
C ILE A 140 17.00 -22.99 7.18
N ASP A 141 16.29 -24.11 7.30
CA ASP A 141 16.88 -25.41 7.63
C ASP A 141 17.81 -25.91 6.53
N SER A 142 17.45 -25.67 5.26
CA SER A 142 18.25 -26.10 4.12
C SER A 142 19.42 -25.17 3.79
N GLY A 143 19.32 -23.88 4.15
CA GLY A 143 20.25 -22.83 3.74
C GLY A 143 20.28 -22.58 2.22
N LYS A 144 19.33 -23.14 1.45
CA LYS A 144 19.32 -23.07 -0.01
C LYS A 144 18.54 -21.86 -0.51
N ILE A 145 19.25 -20.85 -0.98
CA ILE A 145 18.69 -19.66 -1.61
C ILE A 145 19.30 -19.52 -3.01
N LYS A 146 18.45 -19.36 -4.02
CA LYS A 146 18.91 -18.99 -5.37
C LYS A 146 19.04 -17.48 -5.46
N ARG A 147 20.12 -17.00 -6.05
CA ARG A 147 20.33 -15.56 -6.23
C ARG A 147 20.92 -15.26 -7.60
N LEU A 148 20.46 -14.16 -8.15
CA LEU A 148 20.94 -13.52 -9.37
C LEU A 148 21.14 -12.04 -9.03
N THR A 149 22.17 -11.38 -9.55
CA THR A 149 22.26 -9.92 -9.34
C THR A 149 21.11 -9.22 -10.08
N LEU A 150 20.70 -8.06 -9.57
CA LEU A 150 19.63 -7.30 -10.22
C LEU A 150 19.94 -6.99 -11.69
N THR A 151 21.19 -6.62 -12.00
CA THR A 151 21.65 -6.36 -13.37
C THR A 151 21.49 -7.60 -14.26
N GLU A 152 21.99 -8.76 -13.84
CA GLU A 152 21.83 -9.99 -14.61
C GLU A 152 20.36 -10.39 -14.78
N ALA A 153 19.51 -10.10 -13.80
CA ALA A 153 18.07 -10.37 -13.86
C ALA A 153 17.37 -9.49 -14.90
N ILE A 154 17.76 -8.22 -15.00
CA ILE A 154 17.29 -7.29 -16.04
C ILE A 154 17.79 -7.72 -17.42
N ASP A 155 19.09 -8.03 -17.54
CA ASP A 155 19.69 -8.45 -18.82
C ASP A 155 19.06 -9.72 -19.38
N LYS A 156 18.63 -10.65 -18.50
CA LYS A 156 17.88 -11.86 -18.86
C LYS A 156 16.39 -11.62 -19.10
N GLY A 157 15.89 -10.38 -18.96
CA GLY A 157 14.48 -10.02 -19.09
C GLY A 157 13.59 -10.56 -17.98
N LEU A 158 14.16 -11.07 -16.88
CA LEU A 158 13.44 -11.62 -15.72
C LEU A 158 12.96 -10.53 -14.77
N VAL A 159 13.60 -9.35 -14.75
CA VAL A 159 13.14 -8.18 -14.01
C VAL A 159 12.90 -7.04 -15.00
N GLU A 160 11.78 -6.35 -14.83
CA GLU A 160 11.41 -5.16 -15.60
C GLU A 160 10.95 -4.07 -14.65
N TYR A 161 11.50 -2.86 -14.81
CA TYR A 161 11.01 -1.70 -14.08
C TYR A 161 9.71 -1.18 -14.72
N ILE A 162 8.70 -0.93 -13.88
CA ILE A 162 7.39 -0.45 -14.32
C ILE A 162 6.97 0.82 -13.57
N ASP A 163 6.13 1.62 -14.21
CA ASP A 163 5.33 2.69 -13.57
C ASP A 163 3.86 2.26 -13.62
N LEU A 164 3.25 2.10 -12.45
CA LEU A 164 1.85 1.67 -12.32
C LEU A 164 0.87 2.85 -12.29
N TYR A 165 1.36 4.07 -12.15
CA TYR A 165 0.50 5.24 -12.03
C TYR A 165 -0.48 5.39 -13.21
N PRO A 166 -0.09 5.27 -14.49
CA PRO A 166 -1.03 5.48 -15.59
C PRO A 166 -2.19 4.47 -15.61
N VAL A 167 -1.91 3.19 -15.34
CA VAL A 167 -2.95 2.14 -15.31
C VAL A 167 -3.85 2.30 -14.08
N TYR A 168 -3.28 2.70 -12.95
CA TYR A 168 -4.06 2.97 -11.74
C TYR A 168 -4.94 4.22 -11.90
N GLN A 169 -4.42 5.30 -12.49
CA GLN A 169 -5.20 6.50 -12.81
C GLN A 169 -6.41 6.16 -13.69
N ALA A 170 -6.22 5.35 -14.74
CA ALA A 170 -7.31 4.91 -15.59
C ALA A 170 -8.36 4.09 -14.82
N GLN A 171 -7.95 3.28 -13.85
CA GLN A 171 -8.88 2.55 -12.97
C GLN A 171 -9.67 3.50 -12.07
N ILE A 172 -9.01 4.47 -11.44
CA ILE A 172 -9.69 5.45 -10.57
C ILE A 172 -10.73 6.24 -11.36
N ALA A 173 -10.43 6.63 -12.60
CA ALA A 173 -11.38 7.33 -13.47
C ALA A 173 -12.63 6.50 -13.82
N ARG A 174 -12.58 5.16 -13.70
CA ARG A 174 -13.77 4.29 -13.84
C ARG A 174 -14.58 4.17 -12.55
N LEU A 175 -13.93 4.33 -11.40
CA LEU A 175 -14.55 4.18 -10.09
C LEU A 175 -15.13 5.49 -9.57
N VAL A 176 -14.54 6.63 -9.92
CA VAL A 176 -14.90 7.96 -9.43
C VAL A 176 -15.19 8.88 -10.61
N ASP A 177 -16.26 9.68 -10.53
CA ASP A 177 -16.63 10.66 -11.55
C ASP A 177 -15.72 11.90 -11.50
N LEU A 178 -14.49 11.75 -12.01
CA LEU A 178 -13.51 12.84 -12.07
C LEU A 178 -13.98 13.95 -13.03
N ASP A 179 -14.65 13.59 -14.12
CA ASP A 179 -15.15 14.56 -15.11
C ASP A 179 -16.25 15.45 -14.54
N GLY A 180 -17.20 14.89 -13.78
CA GLY A 180 -18.25 15.65 -13.11
C GLY A 180 -17.72 16.60 -12.04
N MET A 181 -16.54 16.32 -11.48
CA MET A 181 -15.88 17.17 -10.50
C MET A 181 -14.95 18.22 -11.13
N LYS A 182 -14.53 18.08 -12.39
CA LYS A 182 -13.42 18.87 -12.95
C LYS A 182 -13.57 20.39 -12.86
N ASN A 183 -14.79 20.92 -12.90
CA ASN A 183 -15.04 22.37 -12.84
C ASN A 183 -15.30 22.90 -11.43
N ARG A 184 -15.29 22.02 -10.41
CA ARG A 184 -15.45 22.40 -9.00
C ARG A 184 -14.17 23.09 -8.52
N LYS A 185 -14.33 24.27 -7.92
CA LYS A 185 -13.24 25.04 -7.34
C LYS A 185 -13.16 24.72 -5.85
N LEU A 186 -12.66 23.53 -5.53
CA LEU A 186 -12.40 23.11 -4.15
C LEU A 186 -10.90 23.21 -3.86
N LYS A 187 -10.57 23.67 -2.67
CA LYS A 187 -9.20 23.67 -2.14
C LYS A 187 -9.06 22.53 -1.16
N ILE A 188 -8.14 21.61 -1.41
CA ILE A 188 -7.92 20.42 -0.59
C ILE A 188 -6.51 20.45 -0.03
N ALA A 189 -6.41 20.37 1.29
CA ALA A 189 -5.16 20.21 2.01
C ALA A 189 -4.80 18.72 2.10
N VAL A 190 -3.57 18.34 1.76
CA VAL A 190 -3.13 16.95 1.75
C VAL A 190 -1.87 16.77 2.60
N ASP A 191 -1.90 15.84 3.54
CA ASP A 191 -0.73 15.39 4.30
C ASP A 191 -0.41 13.93 3.97
N SER A 192 0.58 13.71 3.10
CA SER A 192 1.00 12.35 2.73
C SER A 192 1.90 11.69 3.78
N MET A 193 2.18 12.37 4.90
CA MET A 193 3.00 11.90 6.01
C MET A 193 4.36 11.34 5.55
N PHE A 194 4.97 11.94 4.52
CA PHE A 194 6.21 11.49 3.85
C PHE A 194 6.12 10.11 3.20
N GLY A 195 4.93 9.52 3.11
CA GLY A 195 4.63 8.19 2.61
C GLY A 195 4.50 8.09 1.09
N ALA A 196 4.13 6.91 0.62
CA ALA A 196 4.04 6.58 -0.80
C ALA A 196 2.88 7.28 -1.54
N GLY A 197 1.90 7.84 -0.81
CA GLY A 197 0.78 8.59 -1.37
C GLY A 197 1.10 10.01 -1.86
N ALA A 198 2.34 10.47 -1.70
CA ALA A 198 2.73 11.82 -2.08
C ALA A 198 2.51 12.12 -3.57
N GLY A 199 1.90 13.27 -3.87
CA GLY A 199 1.64 13.73 -5.24
C GLY A 199 0.50 13.00 -5.95
N TYR A 200 -0.08 11.93 -5.38
CA TYR A 200 -1.13 11.15 -6.05
C TYR A 200 -2.41 11.96 -6.26
N PHE A 201 -2.89 12.66 -5.24
CA PHE A 201 -4.09 13.51 -5.36
C PHE A 201 -3.87 14.65 -6.35
N LYS A 202 -2.71 15.31 -6.28
CA LYS A 202 -2.32 16.38 -7.20
C LYS A 202 -2.26 15.88 -8.64
N ALA A 203 -1.72 14.70 -8.88
CA ALA A 203 -1.61 14.13 -10.22
C ALA A 203 -2.99 13.68 -10.76
N LEU A 204 -3.83 13.05 -9.93
CA LEU A 204 -5.19 12.63 -10.29
C LEU A 204 -6.10 13.80 -10.66
N LEU A 205 -5.93 14.94 -9.98
CA LEU A 205 -6.78 16.13 -10.12
C LEU A 205 -6.11 17.25 -10.94
N LYS A 206 -4.98 16.99 -11.60
CA LYS A 206 -4.17 18.01 -12.30
C LYS A 206 -4.94 18.78 -13.38
N ASP A 207 -5.91 18.14 -14.02
CA ASP A 207 -6.71 18.70 -15.13
C ASP A 207 -8.06 19.26 -14.62
N SER A 208 -8.22 19.40 -13.30
CA SER A 208 -9.39 19.96 -12.64
C SER A 208 -9.14 21.39 -12.13
N ALA A 209 -10.21 22.06 -11.72
CA ALA A 209 -10.16 23.36 -11.05
C ALA A 209 -9.88 23.26 -9.54
N PHE A 210 -9.50 22.07 -9.03
CA PHE A 210 -9.11 21.90 -7.64
C PHE A 210 -7.76 22.56 -7.36
N GLU A 211 -7.64 23.20 -6.20
CA GLU A 211 -6.37 23.67 -5.65
C GLU A 211 -5.88 22.65 -4.62
N ILE A 212 -4.79 21.94 -4.92
CA ILE A 212 -4.21 20.95 -3.98
C ILE A 212 -3.01 21.59 -3.28
N VAL A 213 -3.09 21.69 -1.95
CA VAL A 213 -2.02 22.20 -1.10
C VAL A 213 -1.45 21.04 -0.29
N GLU A 214 -0.22 20.64 -0.59
CA GLU A 214 0.41 19.46 0.04
C GLU A 214 1.40 19.87 1.14
N ILE A 215 1.48 19.06 2.19
CA ILE A 215 2.55 19.08 3.19
C ILE A 215 3.11 17.67 3.36
N LYS A 216 4.39 17.58 3.77
CA LYS A 216 5.08 16.29 3.96
C LYS A 216 5.00 15.41 2.70
N ASP A 217 5.09 16.03 1.53
CA ASP A 217 4.96 15.47 0.18
C ASP A 217 6.29 14.98 -0.41
N GLN A 218 7.41 15.23 0.27
CA GLN A 218 8.72 14.76 -0.15
C GLN A 218 9.09 13.49 0.65
N PRO A 219 9.48 12.38 0.00
CA PRO A 219 9.85 11.16 0.72
C PRO A 219 10.91 11.42 1.80
N ASN A 220 10.59 11.02 3.03
CA ASN A 220 11.52 11.09 4.15
C ASN A 220 11.40 9.83 5.03
N PRO A 221 12.38 8.92 5.00
CA PRO A 221 12.29 7.64 5.70
C PRO A 221 12.28 7.77 7.22
N ALA A 222 12.66 8.94 7.76
CA ALA A 222 12.67 9.21 9.19
C ALA A 222 11.31 9.69 9.72
N PHE A 223 10.36 10.05 8.84
CA PHE A 223 9.05 10.58 9.22
C PHE A 223 9.13 11.72 10.27
N PRO A 224 9.86 12.82 10.01
CA PRO A 224 10.16 13.82 11.02
C PRO A 224 8.90 14.51 11.56
N GLY A 225 8.86 14.74 12.88
CA GLY A 225 7.74 15.43 13.54
C GLY A 225 6.51 14.56 13.80
N ILE A 226 6.51 13.28 13.39
CA ILE A 226 5.45 12.31 13.68
C ILE A 226 6.04 11.05 14.31
N LYS A 227 5.37 10.49 15.32
CA LYS A 227 5.82 9.25 15.97
C LYS A 227 5.75 8.07 15.00
N GLN A 228 4.71 8.05 14.19
CA GLN A 228 4.42 7.02 13.21
C GLN A 228 3.51 7.62 12.13
N PRO A 229 3.64 7.22 10.85
CA PRO A 229 2.83 7.73 9.75
C PRO A 229 1.44 7.11 9.79
N GLU A 230 0.63 7.48 10.78
CA GLU A 230 -0.76 7.03 10.92
C GLU A 230 -1.71 8.24 10.89
N PRO A 231 -2.74 8.25 10.03
CA PRO A 231 -3.64 9.38 9.87
C PRO A 231 -4.73 9.38 10.97
N ILE A 232 -4.29 9.59 12.21
CA ILE A 232 -5.12 9.78 13.40
C ILE A 232 -5.02 11.23 13.89
N ALA A 233 -6.06 11.73 14.57
CA ALA A 233 -6.15 13.12 15.04
C ALA A 233 -4.84 13.64 15.68
N ASN A 234 -4.19 12.83 16.52
CA ASN A 234 -2.96 13.19 17.23
C ASN A 234 -1.76 13.49 16.32
N ASN A 235 -1.72 12.93 15.10
CA ASN A 235 -0.64 13.14 14.13
C ASN A 235 -0.96 14.23 13.11
N LEU A 236 -2.20 14.76 13.09
CA LEU A 236 -2.69 15.65 12.03
C LEU A 236 -2.78 17.12 12.45
N SER A 237 -2.03 17.53 13.48
CA SER A 237 -2.04 18.92 13.96
C SER A 237 -1.55 19.92 12.90
N ASP A 238 -0.55 19.54 12.10
CA ASP A 238 -0.07 20.39 10.99
C ASP A 238 -1.06 20.46 9.84
N LEU A 239 -1.75 19.36 9.53
CA LEU A 239 -2.83 19.35 8.54
C LEU A 239 -3.98 20.26 8.98
N SER A 240 -4.40 20.18 10.26
CA SER A 240 -5.41 21.08 10.83
C SER A 240 -5.02 22.56 10.68
N LYS A 241 -3.75 22.91 10.94
CA LYS A 241 -3.24 24.27 10.72
C LYS A 241 -3.24 24.65 9.24
N LEU A 242 -2.85 23.74 8.36
CA LEU A 242 -2.82 23.97 6.93
C LEU A 242 -4.22 24.28 6.39
N ILE A 243 -5.21 23.49 6.77
CA ILE A 243 -6.62 23.70 6.39
C ILE A 243 -7.06 25.11 6.77
N LYS A 244 -6.84 25.51 8.03
CA LYS A 244 -7.24 26.83 8.55
C LYS A 244 -6.49 27.99 7.88
N ASN A 245 -5.18 27.83 7.68
CA ASN A 245 -4.33 28.90 7.13
C ASN A 245 -4.52 29.09 5.62
N SER A 246 -4.90 28.02 4.91
CA SER A 246 -5.13 28.07 3.46
C SER A 246 -6.59 28.25 3.07
N GLU A 247 -7.50 28.23 4.06
CA GLU A 247 -8.96 28.20 3.87
C GLU A 247 -9.37 27.03 2.96
N ALA A 248 -8.84 25.83 3.26
CA ALA A 248 -9.17 24.61 2.51
C ALA A 248 -10.56 24.08 2.89
N ASP A 249 -11.29 23.56 1.91
CA ASP A 249 -12.63 22.98 2.08
C ASP A 249 -12.60 21.61 2.77
N ALA A 250 -11.48 20.89 2.67
CA ALA A 250 -11.26 19.63 3.38
C ALA A 250 -9.77 19.30 3.51
N GLY A 251 -9.45 18.43 4.47
CA GLY A 251 -8.13 17.83 4.64
C GLY A 251 -8.14 16.33 4.40
N LEU A 252 -7.12 15.83 3.70
CA LEU A 252 -6.88 14.40 3.47
C LEU A 252 -5.48 14.02 4.00
N ALA A 253 -5.36 12.86 4.62
CA ALA A 253 -4.07 12.32 5.05
C ALA A 253 -3.96 10.84 4.72
N THR A 254 -2.76 10.39 4.33
CA THR A 254 -2.48 8.96 4.06
C THR A 254 -1.39 8.42 4.96
N ASP A 255 -1.43 7.13 5.30
CA ASP A 255 -0.35 6.47 6.03
C ASP A 255 0.87 6.17 5.13
N GLY A 256 1.88 5.49 5.69
CA GLY A 256 3.18 5.29 5.02
C GLY A 256 3.10 4.61 3.65
N ASP A 257 2.20 3.64 3.47
CA ASP A 257 1.93 2.96 2.19
C ASP A 257 0.59 3.34 1.55
N ALA A 258 -0.08 4.35 2.11
CA ALA A 258 -1.31 4.95 1.58
C ALA A 258 -2.45 3.95 1.31
N ASP A 259 -2.60 2.94 2.18
CA ASP A 259 -3.80 2.09 2.23
C ASP A 259 -4.85 2.58 3.25
N ARG A 260 -4.48 3.57 4.09
CA ARG A 260 -5.38 4.26 5.01
C ARG A 260 -5.58 5.72 4.64
N ILE A 261 -6.73 6.25 5.03
CA ILE A 261 -7.07 7.66 4.87
C ILE A 261 -7.58 8.27 6.17
N GLY A 262 -7.11 9.48 6.49
CA GLY A 262 -7.71 10.38 7.48
C GLY A 262 -8.38 11.54 6.76
N ILE A 263 -9.53 11.98 7.28
CA ILE A 263 -10.31 13.08 6.70
C ILE A 263 -10.57 14.14 7.77
N MET A 264 -10.45 15.40 7.37
CA MET A 264 -10.73 16.55 8.22
C MET A 264 -11.68 17.51 7.51
N ASP A 265 -12.58 18.14 8.28
CA ASP A 265 -13.50 19.16 7.77
C ASP A 265 -12.78 20.50 7.50
N GLU A 266 -13.50 21.48 6.96
CA GLU A 266 -13.02 22.84 6.67
C GLU A 266 -12.56 23.61 7.92
N ASN A 267 -13.02 23.19 9.10
CA ASN A 267 -12.62 23.77 10.38
C ASN A 267 -11.39 23.07 10.98
N GLY A 268 -10.80 22.11 10.27
CA GLY A 268 -9.67 21.32 10.71
C GLY A 268 -10.01 20.40 11.89
N ASN A 269 -11.25 19.92 11.98
CA ASN A 269 -11.66 18.86 12.91
C ASN A 269 -11.51 17.50 12.23
N PHE A 270 -11.01 16.52 12.98
CA PHE A 270 -10.85 15.15 12.49
C PHE A 270 -12.19 14.41 12.46
N LEU A 271 -12.53 13.82 11.32
CA LEU A 271 -13.66 12.90 11.20
C LEU A 271 -13.20 11.50 11.59
N THR A 272 -13.90 10.89 12.54
CA THR A 272 -13.64 9.50 12.92
C THR A 272 -13.92 8.56 11.74
N GLN A 273 -13.23 7.43 11.69
CA GLN A 273 -13.46 6.43 10.64
C GLN A 273 -14.90 5.88 10.63
N LEU A 274 -15.57 5.91 11.78
CA LEU A 274 -17.00 5.59 11.91
C LEU A 274 -17.89 6.59 11.15
N GLN A 275 -17.55 7.89 11.20
CA GLN A 275 -18.25 8.92 10.44
C GLN A 275 -17.91 8.85 8.95
N VAL A 276 -16.64 8.68 8.61
CA VAL A 276 -16.19 8.57 7.21
C VAL A 276 -16.88 7.41 6.50
N TYR A 277 -16.92 6.22 7.12
CA TYR A 277 -17.61 5.07 6.53
C TYR A 277 -19.10 5.38 6.32
N ALA A 278 -19.79 5.94 7.33
CA ALA A 278 -21.19 6.30 7.21
C ALA A 278 -21.46 7.30 6.07
N LEU A 279 -20.60 8.31 5.90
CA LEU A 279 -20.71 9.30 4.82
C LEU A 279 -20.48 8.68 3.44
N LEU A 280 -19.50 7.79 3.31
CA LEU A 280 -19.26 7.06 2.05
C LEU A 280 -20.43 6.15 1.70
N ALA A 281 -20.98 5.42 2.67
CA ALA A 281 -22.15 4.58 2.46
C ALA A 281 -23.37 5.40 2.06
N LEU A 282 -23.61 6.53 2.75
CA LEU A 282 -24.69 7.46 2.39
C LEU A 282 -24.51 7.99 0.96
N TYR A 283 -23.29 8.37 0.56
CA TYR A 283 -23.01 8.81 -0.80
C TYR A 283 -23.29 7.72 -1.85
N LEU A 284 -22.86 6.48 -1.61
CA LEU A 284 -23.13 5.36 -2.52
C LEU A 284 -24.64 5.07 -2.63
N LEU A 285 -25.35 5.05 -1.51
CA LEU A 285 -26.79 4.76 -1.45
C LEU A 285 -27.64 5.93 -2.00
N GLU A 286 -27.40 7.14 -1.53
CA GLU A 286 -28.25 8.29 -1.82
C GLU A 286 -27.89 8.96 -3.14
N VAL A 287 -26.60 9.18 -3.40
CA VAL A 287 -26.15 9.98 -4.55
C VAL A 287 -25.92 9.07 -5.75
N ARG A 288 -25.14 7.99 -5.58
CA ARG A 288 -24.85 7.05 -6.68
C ARG A 288 -25.97 6.05 -6.95
N LYS A 289 -26.94 5.94 -6.04
CA LYS A 289 -28.05 4.97 -6.13
C LYS A 289 -27.59 3.52 -6.28
N GLU A 290 -26.40 3.20 -5.79
CA GLU A 290 -25.87 1.83 -5.79
C GLU A 290 -26.49 1.06 -4.61
N ARG A 291 -26.95 -0.17 -4.87
CA ARG A 291 -27.59 -1.04 -3.88
C ARG A 291 -26.92 -2.40 -3.88
N GLY A 292 -26.72 -2.96 -2.69
CA GLY A 292 -26.05 -4.24 -2.51
C GLY A 292 -25.70 -4.49 -1.05
N ALA A 293 -25.02 -5.61 -0.80
CA ALA A 293 -24.54 -5.92 0.54
C ALA A 293 -23.47 -4.91 0.99
N ILE A 294 -23.61 -4.38 2.20
CA ILE A 294 -22.59 -3.56 2.86
C ILE A 294 -21.90 -4.43 3.91
N ILE A 295 -20.61 -4.66 3.75
CA ILE A 295 -19.82 -5.53 4.63
C ILE A 295 -19.02 -4.66 5.60
N LYS A 296 -19.18 -4.88 6.90
CA LYS A 296 -18.46 -4.16 7.95
C LYS A 296 -17.88 -5.12 8.99
N THR A 297 -16.84 -4.68 9.70
CA THR A 297 -16.35 -5.41 10.87
C THR A 297 -17.25 -5.15 12.08
N ILE A 298 -17.21 -6.05 13.08
CA ILE A 298 -18.06 -5.99 14.28
C ILE A 298 -17.85 -4.67 15.07
N THR A 299 -16.67 -4.07 14.99
CA THR A 299 -16.32 -2.83 15.71
C THR A 299 -16.62 -1.54 14.93
N THR A 300 -17.25 -1.64 13.76
CA THR A 300 -17.62 -0.49 12.91
C THR A 300 -18.96 0.14 13.35
N THR A 301 -19.32 1.28 12.77
CA THR A 301 -20.49 2.09 13.12
C THR A 301 -21.82 1.34 12.93
N ALA A 302 -22.75 1.55 13.88
CA ALA A 302 -24.15 1.13 13.75
C ALA A 302 -24.95 2.01 12.77
N MET A 303 -24.37 3.14 12.32
CA MET A 303 -25.02 4.01 11.33
C MET A 303 -25.28 3.28 10.00
N LEU A 304 -24.43 2.31 9.63
CA LEU A 304 -24.63 1.51 8.42
C LEU A 304 -25.90 0.68 8.47
N ASP A 305 -26.29 0.19 9.65
CA ASP A 305 -27.51 -0.61 9.80
C ASP A 305 -28.73 0.28 9.59
N LYS A 306 -28.71 1.49 10.19
CA LYS A 306 -29.75 2.50 9.99
C LYS A 306 -29.86 2.95 8.54
N LEU A 307 -28.74 3.15 7.86
CA LEU A 307 -28.75 3.48 6.43
C LEU A 307 -29.31 2.35 5.59
N GLY A 308 -28.98 1.09 5.92
CA GLY A 308 -29.54 -0.09 5.27
C GLY A 308 -31.05 -0.28 5.50
N GLU A 309 -31.59 0.17 6.63
CA GLU A 309 -33.04 0.19 6.88
C GLU A 309 -33.77 1.27 6.06
N ILE A 310 -33.09 2.38 5.73
CA ILE A 310 -33.66 3.51 4.99
C ILE A 310 -33.68 3.26 3.47
N TYR A 311 -32.73 2.50 2.93
CA TYR A 311 -32.42 2.42 1.49
C TYR A 311 -32.54 1.04 0.86
#